data_AF-A0A2E6AT21-F1
#
_entry.id   AF-A0A2E6AT21-F1
#
_cell.length_a   1.000
_cell.length_b   1.000
_cell.length_c   1.000
_cell.angle_alpha   90.00
_cell.angle_beta   90.00
_cell.angle_gamma   90.00
#
_symmetry.space_group_name_H-M   'P 1'
#
loop_
_entity.id
_entity.type
_entity.pdbx_description
1 polymer ?
#
loop_
_entity_poly.entity_id
_entity_poly.type
_entity_poly.pdbx_seq_one_letter_code
_entity_poly.pdbx_strand_id
1 'polypeptide(L)'
;MSEEFDGWENIDWDVEIDTLEFDLMAIKSHNKSNPNVGKKWTEWPKDMLGLMLLPLGYQPSKWDKESSLSEKEEADLKQKWIDFAQFVDESDSISLKENTFTIEGKNGSKFSFDASMEFSIWLPPNTLERYGPSLRAIRNGARRKSNLGVHMEYLEASQATWKIDTGITDDGLGFCDFPDYVKGLELKQYEGWSTFVYPSKSTFPENLRDLIEMLIADYHIWEILHEQEVKRRKANDEWNKKWPNGRPDDWMYL
;
A
#
# COMPACT_ATOMS: atom_id res chain seq x y z
N MET A 1 31.00 6.46 30.37
CA MET A 1 29.99 5.42 30.10
C MET A 1 28.86 6.14 29.41
N SER A 2 28.65 5.92 28.11
CA SER A 2 27.41 6.42 27.49
C SER A 2 26.28 5.59 28.07
N GLU A 3 25.28 6.24 28.65
CA GLU A 3 24.03 5.55 28.98
C GLU A 3 23.50 4.90 27.69
N GLU A 4 23.16 3.62 27.79
CA GLU A 4 22.51 2.90 26.70
C GLU A 4 21.15 3.55 26.49
N PHE A 5 20.92 4.10 25.29
CA PHE A 5 19.67 4.81 25.00
C PHE A 5 18.52 3.81 24.94
N ASP A 6 17.48 4.05 25.73
CA ASP A 6 16.28 3.23 25.78
C ASP A 6 15.17 3.86 24.92
N GLY A 7 14.84 3.22 23.80
CA GLY A 7 13.79 3.67 22.89
C GLY A 7 12.36 3.46 23.42
N TRP A 8 12.17 2.65 24.47
CA TRP A 8 10.85 2.32 25.02
C TRP A 8 10.15 3.52 25.64
N GLU A 9 10.89 4.43 26.26
CA GLU A 9 10.35 5.61 26.92
C GLU A 9 9.70 6.61 25.95
N ASN A 10 9.97 6.47 24.65
CA ASN A 10 9.51 7.37 23.60
C ASN A 10 8.39 6.76 22.73
N ILE A 11 7.80 5.64 23.17
CA ILE A 11 6.71 4.95 22.46
C ILE A 11 5.36 5.38 23.03
N ASP A 12 4.43 5.69 22.13
CA ASP A 12 3.02 5.85 22.46
C ASP A 12 2.34 4.48 22.48
N TRP A 13 2.16 3.93 23.68
CA TRP A 13 1.59 2.60 23.88
C TRP A 13 0.07 2.53 23.62
N ASP A 14 -0.58 3.65 23.30
CA ASP A 14 -1.98 3.66 22.87
C ASP A 14 -2.14 3.27 21.38
N VAL A 15 -1.04 3.22 20.61
CA VAL A 15 -1.03 2.73 19.23
C VAL A 15 -1.08 1.19 19.19
N GLU A 16 -1.96 0.63 18.37
CA GLU A 16 -2.18 -0.81 18.26
C GLU A 16 -0.94 -1.54 17.68
N ILE A 17 -0.49 -2.58 18.37
CA ILE A 17 0.83 -3.23 18.16
C ILE A 17 0.93 -3.95 16.81
N ASP A 18 -0.18 -4.38 16.22
CA ASP A 18 -0.20 -5.14 14.96
C ASP A 18 -0.31 -4.26 13.70
N THR A 19 -0.02 -2.96 13.84
CA THR A 19 -0.15 -1.97 12.78
C THR A 19 1.19 -1.46 12.25
N LEU A 20 1.20 -0.97 11.01
CA LEU A 20 2.38 -0.32 10.44
C LEU A 20 2.75 0.96 11.21
N GLU A 21 1.76 1.69 11.72
CA GLU A 21 1.99 2.87 12.57
C GLU A 21 2.86 2.52 13.78
N PHE A 22 2.55 1.44 14.49
CA PHE A 22 3.34 0.99 15.62
C PHE A 22 4.78 0.65 15.22
N ASP A 23 4.95 -0.13 14.15
CA ASP A 23 6.28 -0.54 13.68
C ASP A 23 7.14 0.67 13.25
N LEU A 24 6.57 1.64 12.53
CA LEU A 24 7.30 2.86 12.16
C LEU A 24 7.58 3.77 13.36
N MET A 25 6.66 3.84 14.32
CA MET A 25 6.85 4.57 15.57
C MET A 25 7.98 3.96 16.40
N ALA A 26 8.05 2.63 16.50
CA ALA A 26 9.13 1.94 17.20
C ALA A 26 10.50 2.23 16.57
N ILE A 27 10.58 2.24 15.23
CA ILE A 27 11.80 2.65 14.51
C ILE A 27 12.15 4.11 14.82
N LYS A 28 11.16 5.01 14.76
CA LYS A 28 11.33 6.43 15.08
C LYS A 28 11.84 6.65 16.50
N SER A 29 11.28 5.96 17.49
CA SER A 29 11.65 6.12 18.91
C SER A 29 13.12 5.76 19.16
N HIS A 30 13.63 4.75 18.45
CA HIS A 30 15.02 4.28 18.54
C HIS A 30 16.05 5.15 17.78
N ASN A 31 15.58 6.07 16.94
CA ASN A 31 16.45 6.91 16.13
C ASN A 31 16.33 8.41 16.43
N LYS A 32 15.11 8.98 16.42
CA LYS A 32 14.90 10.43 16.51
C LYS A 32 15.40 11.04 17.82
N SER A 33 15.19 10.35 18.92
CA SER A 33 15.60 10.79 20.27
C SER A 33 16.96 10.23 20.69
N ASN A 34 17.59 9.38 19.87
CA ASN A 34 18.82 8.69 20.24
C ASN A 34 20.04 9.59 20.02
N PRO A 35 20.77 9.99 21.09
CA PRO A 35 21.91 10.91 20.98
C PRO A 35 23.10 10.31 20.21
N ASN A 36 23.13 8.99 20.04
CA ASN A 36 24.17 8.28 19.30
C ASN A 36 23.86 8.19 17.79
N VAL A 37 22.62 8.50 17.39
CA VAL A 37 22.18 8.49 15.99
C VAL A 37 22.27 9.91 15.45
N GLY A 38 22.93 10.05 14.31
CA GLY A 38 23.06 11.33 13.62
C GLY A 38 21.76 11.72 12.90
N LYS A 39 21.88 12.63 11.93
CA LYS A 39 20.74 13.02 11.08
C LYS A 39 20.17 11.87 10.26
N LYS A 40 20.99 10.89 9.89
CA LYS A 40 20.54 9.71 9.15
C LYS A 40 20.27 8.58 10.14
N TRP A 41 19.07 8.03 10.10
CA TRP A 41 18.66 6.94 10.99
C TRP A 41 19.34 5.63 10.58
N THR A 42 19.80 4.87 11.57
CA THR A 42 20.60 3.64 11.36
C THR A 42 20.29 2.54 12.38
N GLU A 43 19.57 2.84 13.45
CA GLU A 43 19.35 1.88 14.53
C GLU A 43 18.05 1.11 14.32
N TRP A 44 18.14 -0.21 14.46
CA TRP A 44 16.98 -1.10 14.45
C TRP A 44 16.52 -1.38 15.90
N PRO A 45 15.21 -1.37 16.20
CA PRO A 45 14.68 -1.75 17.51
C PRO A 45 14.90 -3.26 17.81
N LYS A 46 16.06 -3.62 18.38
CA LYS A 46 16.46 -5.04 18.59
C LYS A 46 15.73 -5.71 19.76
N ASP A 47 15.33 -4.93 20.73
CA ASP A 47 14.58 -5.32 21.92
C ASP A 47 13.07 -5.43 21.68
N MET A 48 12.56 -4.83 20.60
CA MET A 48 11.17 -4.96 20.13
C MET A 48 10.94 -6.20 19.24
N LEU A 49 11.95 -7.07 19.13
CA LEU A 49 11.83 -8.33 18.39
C LEU A 49 10.74 -9.21 19.03
N GLY A 50 9.65 -9.45 18.27
CA GLY A 50 8.49 -10.22 18.73
C GLY A 50 7.27 -9.38 19.09
N LEU A 51 7.40 -8.05 19.11
CA LEU A 51 6.26 -7.12 19.06
C LEU A 51 6.06 -6.63 17.64
N MET A 52 7.15 -6.22 16.97
CA MET A 52 7.09 -5.74 15.59
C MET A 52 6.83 -6.86 14.57
N LEU A 53 6.17 -6.51 13.47
CA LEU A 53 5.97 -7.37 12.30
C LEU A 53 7.05 -7.17 11.24
N LEU A 54 7.63 -5.97 11.15
CA LEU A 54 8.77 -5.66 10.31
C LEU A 54 10.05 -6.39 10.76
N PRO A 55 10.99 -6.69 9.83
CA PRO A 55 11.02 -6.27 8.43
C PRO A 55 10.19 -7.14 7.47
N LEU A 56 9.72 -8.32 7.92
CA LEU A 56 9.06 -9.31 7.06
C LEU A 56 7.56 -9.04 6.85
N GLY A 57 6.97 -8.23 7.72
CA GLY A 57 5.53 -7.93 7.73
C GLY A 57 4.66 -9.04 8.32
N TYR A 58 5.28 -10.05 8.92
CA TYR A 58 4.64 -11.11 9.69
C TYR A 58 5.64 -11.70 10.68
N GLN A 59 5.13 -12.33 11.74
CA GLN A 59 5.98 -13.10 12.66
C GLN A 59 6.21 -14.51 12.12
N PRO A 60 7.47 -14.91 11.85
CA PRO A 60 7.78 -16.28 11.45
C PRO A 60 7.34 -17.28 12.52
N SER A 61 6.88 -18.45 12.09
CA SER A 61 6.56 -19.54 13.02
C SER A 61 7.84 -20.07 13.65
N LYS A 62 7.80 -20.44 14.93
CA LYS A 62 8.91 -21.14 15.61
C LYS A 62 9.27 -22.49 14.96
N TRP A 63 8.39 -23.00 14.10
CA TRP A 63 8.56 -24.25 13.37
C TRP A 63 9.09 -24.06 11.94
N ASP A 64 9.24 -22.81 11.49
CA ASP A 64 9.86 -22.50 10.19
C ASP A 64 11.35 -22.82 10.29
N LYS A 65 11.79 -23.83 9.54
CA LYS A 65 13.14 -24.42 9.69
C LYS A 65 14.26 -23.55 9.13
N GLU A 66 13.94 -22.60 8.27
CA GLU A 66 14.89 -21.68 7.64
C GLU A 66 14.23 -20.31 7.49
N SER A 67 14.98 -19.24 7.79
CA SER A 67 14.58 -17.88 7.41
C SER A 67 14.50 -17.81 5.88
N SER A 68 13.47 -17.16 5.36
CA SER A 68 13.33 -16.93 3.92
C SER A 68 14.40 -15.97 3.37
N LEU A 69 15.10 -15.25 4.24
CA LEU A 69 16.14 -14.27 3.89
C LEU A 69 17.48 -14.64 4.54
N SER A 70 18.57 -14.39 3.82
CA SER A 70 19.91 -14.36 4.40
C SER A 70 20.07 -13.18 5.37
N GLU A 71 21.04 -13.27 6.29
CA GLU A 71 21.35 -12.18 7.24
C GLU A 71 21.60 -10.83 6.55
N LYS A 72 22.23 -10.87 5.37
CA LYS A 72 22.49 -9.68 4.56
C LYS A 72 21.20 -9.09 3.98
N GLU A 73 20.31 -9.93 3.44
CA GLU A 73 19.03 -9.47 2.89
C GLU A 73 18.13 -8.90 3.99
N GLU A 74 18.13 -9.52 5.17
CA GLU A 74 17.40 -9.01 6.33
C GLU A 74 17.96 -7.66 6.80
N ALA A 75 19.28 -7.52 6.90
CA ALA A 75 19.92 -6.26 7.27
C ALA A 75 19.65 -5.14 6.26
N ASP A 76 19.73 -5.43 4.96
CA ASP A 76 19.40 -4.47 3.90
C ASP A 76 17.92 -4.07 3.98
N LEU A 77 17.00 -5.01 4.22
CA LEU A 77 15.57 -4.71 4.34
C LEU A 77 15.25 -3.89 5.60
N LYS A 78 15.90 -4.17 6.73
CA LYS A 78 15.81 -3.35 7.95
C LYS A 78 16.23 -1.91 7.67
N GLN A 79 17.37 -1.70 7.00
CA GLN A 79 17.81 -0.35 6.65
C GLN A 79 16.82 0.36 5.72
N LYS A 80 16.21 -0.34 4.75
CA LYS A 80 15.18 0.26 3.90
C LYS A 80 13.93 0.69 4.67
N TRP A 81 13.51 -0.08 5.67
CA TRP A 81 12.43 0.30 6.57
C TRP A 81 12.80 1.48 7.47
N ILE A 82 14.04 1.56 7.94
CA ILE A 82 14.56 2.73 8.67
C ILE A 82 14.52 3.98 7.79
N ASP A 83 15.04 3.88 6.56
CA ASP A 83 15.04 4.98 5.60
C ASP A 83 13.60 5.42 5.24
N PHE A 84 12.65 4.47 5.18
CA PHE A 84 11.23 4.77 4.96
C PHE A 84 10.57 5.44 6.17
N ALA A 85 10.83 4.95 7.38
CA ALA A 85 10.30 5.56 8.62
C ALA A 85 10.80 7.00 8.77
N GLN A 86 12.07 7.24 8.47
CA GLN A 86 12.64 8.60 8.45
C GLN A 86 11.93 9.49 7.42
N PHE A 87 11.74 8.98 6.20
CA PHE A 87 11.01 9.70 5.14
C PHE A 87 9.59 10.09 5.56
N VAL A 88 8.86 9.19 6.24
CA VAL A 88 7.52 9.47 6.75
C VAL A 88 7.55 10.54 7.85
N ASP A 89 8.48 10.46 8.80
CA ASP A 89 8.59 11.43 9.90
C ASP A 89 9.03 12.84 9.44
N GLU A 90 9.79 12.94 8.36
CA GLU A 90 10.31 14.21 7.84
C GLU A 90 9.32 14.97 6.95
N SER A 91 8.18 14.36 6.58
CA SER A 91 7.24 14.92 5.61
C SER A 91 5.91 15.30 6.24
N ASP A 92 5.62 16.60 6.31
CA ASP A 92 4.34 17.14 6.81
C ASP A 92 3.13 16.75 5.94
N SER A 93 3.35 16.33 4.68
CA SER A 93 2.31 15.90 3.75
C SER A 93 1.83 14.46 3.99
N ILE A 94 2.44 13.72 4.91
CA ILE A 94 2.13 12.31 5.17
C ILE A 94 1.50 12.20 6.55
N SER A 95 0.35 11.53 6.60
CA SER A 95 -0.21 11.04 7.85
C SER A 95 -0.46 9.54 7.74
N LEU A 96 -0.22 8.83 8.83
CA LEU A 96 -0.46 7.40 8.96
C LEU A 96 -1.28 7.19 10.21
N LYS A 97 -2.39 6.46 10.07
CA LYS A 97 -3.18 5.96 11.20
C LYS A 97 -3.37 4.47 11.01
N GLU A 98 -2.94 3.69 11.98
CA GLU A 98 -2.88 2.24 11.95
C GLU A 98 -2.12 1.75 10.71
N ASN A 99 -2.83 1.42 9.64
CA ASN A 99 -2.26 0.98 8.37
C ASN A 99 -2.62 1.91 7.19
N THR A 100 -3.41 2.95 7.45
CA THR A 100 -3.97 3.84 6.43
C THR A 100 -3.11 5.08 6.27
N PHE A 101 -2.45 5.20 5.12
CA PHE A 101 -1.80 6.45 4.72
C PHE A 101 -2.84 7.44 4.20
N THR A 102 -2.67 8.70 4.56
CA THR A 102 -3.35 9.83 3.94
C THR A 102 -2.29 10.86 3.52
N ILE A 103 -2.27 11.18 2.23
CA ILE A 103 -1.23 11.99 1.59
C ILE A 103 -1.84 13.28 1.04
N GLU A 104 -1.26 14.41 1.40
CA GLU A 104 -1.61 15.72 0.83
C GLU A 104 -0.72 16.03 -0.38
N GLY A 105 -1.33 16.10 -1.55
CA GLY A 105 -0.67 16.44 -2.81
C GLY A 105 -0.37 17.93 -2.93
N LYS A 106 0.73 18.26 -3.62
CA LYS A 106 1.16 19.66 -3.84
C LYS A 106 0.14 20.55 -4.54
N ASN A 107 -0.78 19.97 -5.33
CA ASN A 107 -1.82 20.71 -6.03
C ASN A 107 -3.19 20.62 -5.34
N GLY A 108 -3.21 20.16 -4.07
CA GLY A 108 -4.39 20.14 -3.21
C GLY A 108 -5.21 18.85 -3.26
N SER A 109 -4.80 17.85 -4.04
CA SER A 109 -5.45 16.53 -4.00
C SER A 109 -5.13 15.82 -2.69
N LYS A 110 -6.05 14.95 -2.24
CA LYS A 110 -5.89 14.14 -1.04
C LYS A 110 -6.03 12.68 -1.40
N PHE A 111 -4.97 11.92 -1.20
CA PHE A 111 -4.94 10.50 -1.53
C PHE A 111 -4.95 9.66 -0.26
N SER A 112 -5.50 8.46 -0.34
CA SER A 112 -5.41 7.52 0.78
C SER A 112 -5.34 6.07 0.33
N PHE A 113 -4.68 5.24 1.12
CA PHE A 113 -4.57 3.79 0.88
C PHE A 113 -4.14 3.07 2.15
N ASP A 114 -4.49 1.80 2.25
CA ASP A 114 -4.00 0.92 3.32
C ASP A 114 -2.73 0.21 2.87
N ALA A 115 -1.69 0.19 3.70
CA ALA A 115 -0.49 -0.61 3.50
C ALA A 115 -0.60 -1.96 4.21
N SER A 116 -0.56 -3.06 3.46
CA SER A 116 -0.50 -4.41 4.01
C SER A 116 0.94 -4.88 4.15
N MET A 117 1.45 -4.95 5.37
CA MET A 117 2.76 -5.55 5.64
C MET A 117 2.77 -7.05 5.30
N GLU A 118 1.73 -7.79 5.71
CA GLU A 118 1.62 -9.25 5.54
C GLU A 118 1.70 -9.69 4.07
N PHE A 119 1.10 -8.93 3.15
CA PHE A 119 1.08 -9.27 1.73
C PHE A 119 2.05 -8.43 0.89
N SER A 120 2.68 -7.42 1.49
CA SER A 120 3.52 -6.44 0.77
C SER A 120 2.77 -5.78 -0.40
N ILE A 121 1.51 -5.37 -0.16
CA ILE A 121 0.64 -4.69 -1.13
C ILE A 121 -0.03 -3.47 -0.50
N TRP A 122 -0.62 -2.60 -1.31
CA TRP A 122 -1.61 -1.63 -0.82
C TRP A 122 -3.03 -1.95 -1.30
N LEU A 123 -4.02 -1.46 -0.54
CA LEU A 123 -5.45 -1.65 -0.75
C LEU A 123 -6.19 -0.29 -0.63
N PRO A 124 -7.47 -0.20 -1.03
CA PRO A 124 -8.30 0.96 -0.71
C PRO A 124 -8.32 1.22 0.80
N PRO A 125 -8.48 2.48 1.21
CA PRO A 125 -8.40 2.87 2.61
C PRO A 125 -9.47 2.15 3.47
N ASN A 126 -9.08 1.71 4.66
CA ASN A 126 -9.90 1.01 5.65
C ASN A 126 -10.52 -0.30 5.13
N THR A 127 -9.79 -1.06 4.32
CA THR A 127 -10.26 -2.34 3.76
C THR A 127 -9.40 -3.55 4.09
N LEU A 128 -8.29 -3.39 4.80
CA LEU A 128 -7.45 -4.51 5.23
C LEU A 128 -8.19 -5.58 6.01
N GLU A 129 -9.01 -5.20 6.99
CA GLU A 129 -9.78 -6.16 7.80
C GLU A 129 -10.77 -6.96 6.92
N ARG A 130 -11.43 -6.28 5.98
CA ARG A 130 -12.38 -6.89 5.04
C ARG A 130 -11.69 -7.88 4.09
N TYR A 131 -10.57 -7.49 3.48
CA TYR A 131 -9.95 -8.28 2.42
C TYR A 131 -8.87 -9.25 2.91
N GLY A 132 -8.30 -9.01 4.10
CA GLY A 132 -7.22 -9.81 4.68
C GLY A 132 -7.52 -11.32 4.70
N PRO A 133 -8.65 -11.78 5.25
CA PRO A 133 -8.99 -13.21 5.28
C PRO A 133 -9.01 -13.87 3.88
N SER A 134 -9.59 -13.16 2.90
CA SER A 134 -9.65 -13.60 1.50
C SER A 134 -8.26 -13.65 0.88
N LEU A 135 -7.42 -12.63 1.09
CA LEU A 135 -6.04 -12.59 0.60
C LEU A 135 -5.18 -13.72 1.20
N ARG A 136 -5.29 -14.01 2.51
CA ARG A 136 -4.62 -15.17 3.12
C ARG A 136 -5.08 -16.48 2.49
N ALA A 137 -6.38 -16.64 2.28
CA ALA A 137 -6.91 -17.85 1.66
C ALA A 137 -6.41 -18.04 0.22
N ILE A 138 -6.36 -16.96 -0.58
CA ILE A 138 -5.82 -16.96 -1.94
C ILE A 138 -4.33 -17.32 -1.94
N ARG A 139 -3.54 -16.73 -1.04
CA ARG A 139 -2.10 -17.02 -0.85
C ARG A 139 -1.87 -18.49 -0.51
N ASN A 140 -2.76 -19.07 0.30
CA ASN A 140 -2.74 -20.49 0.67
C ASN A 140 -3.33 -21.43 -0.42
N GLY A 141 -3.56 -20.94 -1.63
CA GLY A 141 -3.98 -21.73 -2.78
C GLY A 141 -5.49 -21.96 -2.91
N ALA A 142 -6.32 -21.33 -2.07
CA ALA A 142 -7.76 -21.45 -2.19
C ALA A 142 -8.26 -20.75 -3.47
N ARG A 143 -9.10 -21.47 -4.24
CA ARG A 143 -9.79 -20.91 -5.43
C ARG A 143 -11.31 -20.96 -5.32
N ARG A 144 -11.84 -21.90 -4.52
CA ARG A 144 -13.26 -22.08 -4.13
C ARG A 144 -14.30 -21.85 -5.24
N LYS A 145 -14.00 -22.29 -6.47
CA LYS A 145 -14.86 -22.12 -7.65
C LYS A 145 -16.26 -22.75 -7.53
N SER A 146 -16.46 -23.70 -6.61
CA SER A 146 -17.75 -24.37 -6.39
C SER A 146 -18.70 -23.62 -5.46
N ASN A 147 -18.24 -22.57 -4.76
CA ASN A 147 -19.07 -21.70 -3.94
C ASN A 147 -18.98 -20.28 -4.51
N LEU A 148 -20.02 -19.84 -5.21
CA LEU A 148 -20.04 -18.56 -5.90
C LEU A 148 -19.80 -17.38 -4.96
N GLY A 149 -20.41 -17.36 -3.77
CA GLY A 149 -20.25 -16.26 -2.82
C GLY A 149 -18.79 -16.08 -2.40
N VAL A 150 -18.16 -17.17 -1.96
CA VAL A 150 -16.75 -17.14 -1.55
C VAL A 150 -15.81 -16.86 -2.74
N HIS A 151 -16.15 -17.36 -3.92
CA HIS A 151 -15.38 -17.05 -5.13
C HIS A 151 -15.41 -15.55 -5.45
N MET A 152 -16.58 -14.92 -5.35
CA MET A 152 -16.73 -13.48 -5.55
C MET A 152 -15.96 -12.67 -4.50
N GLU A 153 -16.02 -13.06 -3.22
CA GLU A 153 -15.22 -12.42 -2.16
C GLU A 153 -13.71 -12.45 -2.46
N TYR A 154 -13.22 -13.57 -3.01
CA TYR A 154 -11.80 -13.70 -3.37
C TYR A 154 -11.44 -12.86 -4.60
N LEU A 155 -12.33 -12.80 -5.60
CA LEU A 155 -12.14 -11.94 -6.76
C LEU A 155 -12.13 -10.46 -6.36
N GLU A 156 -13.05 -10.03 -5.51
CA GLU A 156 -13.09 -8.67 -4.97
C GLU A 156 -11.80 -8.31 -4.25
N ALA A 157 -11.32 -9.17 -3.35
CA ALA A 157 -10.07 -8.96 -2.62
C ALA A 157 -8.87 -8.86 -3.57
N SER A 158 -8.79 -9.74 -4.58
CA SER A 158 -7.73 -9.69 -5.59
C SER A 158 -7.81 -8.42 -6.45
N GLN A 159 -9.02 -7.96 -6.79
CA GLN A 159 -9.23 -6.74 -7.57
C GLN A 159 -9.01 -5.48 -6.75
N ALA A 160 -9.04 -5.55 -5.41
CA ALA A 160 -8.72 -4.42 -4.54
C ALA A 160 -7.21 -4.15 -4.46
N THR A 161 -6.36 -5.12 -4.82
CA THR A 161 -4.91 -4.95 -4.74
C THR A 161 -4.41 -3.80 -5.60
N TRP A 162 -3.44 -3.06 -5.06
CA TRP A 162 -2.75 -1.96 -5.73
C TRP A 162 -3.62 -0.72 -6.01
N LYS A 163 -4.73 -0.57 -5.30
CA LYS A 163 -5.62 0.58 -5.44
C LYS A 163 -5.33 1.67 -4.44
N ILE A 164 -5.50 2.91 -4.88
CA ILE A 164 -5.53 4.09 -4.02
C ILE A 164 -6.90 4.75 -4.09
N ASP A 165 -7.30 5.44 -3.04
CA ASP A 165 -8.35 6.44 -3.11
C ASP A 165 -7.77 7.80 -3.53
N THR A 166 -8.54 8.53 -4.34
CA THR A 166 -8.12 9.80 -4.93
C THR A 166 -8.74 11.02 -4.24
N GLY A 167 -9.57 10.79 -3.21
CA GLY A 167 -10.27 11.83 -2.47
C GLY A 167 -11.34 12.58 -3.26
N ILE A 168 -11.54 12.24 -4.55
CA ILE A 168 -12.58 12.82 -5.38
C ILE A 168 -13.91 12.14 -5.04
N THR A 169 -14.91 12.96 -4.74
CA THR A 169 -16.25 12.48 -4.39
C THR A 169 -16.90 11.87 -5.63
N ASP A 170 -17.25 10.58 -5.52
CA ASP A 170 -18.11 9.92 -6.49
C ASP A 170 -19.52 10.52 -6.41
N ASP A 171 -20.04 10.99 -7.53
CA ASP A 171 -21.41 11.50 -7.65
C ASP A 171 -22.48 10.40 -7.66
N GLY A 172 -22.05 9.14 -7.48
CA GLY A 172 -22.87 7.94 -7.48
C GLY A 172 -23.02 7.33 -8.88
N LEU A 173 -22.45 7.96 -9.91
CA LEU A 173 -22.39 7.42 -11.27
C LEU A 173 -21.10 6.64 -11.52
N GLY A 174 -20.15 6.71 -10.59
CA GLY A 174 -18.91 5.93 -10.63
C GLY A 174 -17.78 6.55 -11.44
N PHE A 175 -18.02 7.74 -11.99
CA PHE A 175 -17.03 8.50 -12.73
C PHE A 175 -16.60 9.72 -11.91
N CYS A 176 -15.31 9.97 -11.90
CA CYS A 176 -14.68 11.10 -11.25
C CYS A 176 -14.01 11.98 -12.31
N ASP A 177 -14.10 13.30 -12.15
CA ASP A 177 -13.39 14.24 -13.01
C ASP A 177 -11.89 14.24 -12.68
N PHE A 178 -11.03 14.30 -13.69
CA PHE A 178 -9.62 14.59 -13.44
C PHE A 178 -9.46 16.01 -12.88
N PRO A 179 -8.49 16.25 -11.98
CA PRO A 179 -8.30 17.58 -11.42
C PRO A 179 -7.99 18.63 -12.49
N ASP A 180 -8.54 19.83 -12.32
CA ASP A 180 -8.43 20.91 -13.30
C ASP A 180 -6.98 21.32 -13.61
N TYR A 181 -6.06 21.18 -12.67
CA TYR A 181 -4.66 21.55 -12.88
C TYR A 181 -3.93 20.59 -13.83
N VAL A 182 -4.46 19.38 -14.05
CA VAL A 182 -3.89 18.41 -15.01
C VAL A 182 -4.40 18.75 -16.41
N LYS A 183 -3.53 19.35 -17.23
CA LYS A 183 -3.86 19.79 -18.58
C LYS A 183 -3.45 18.75 -19.62
N GLY A 184 -4.05 18.83 -20.82
CA GLY A 184 -3.66 17.99 -21.95
C GLY A 184 -4.26 16.57 -21.96
N LEU A 185 -5.07 16.20 -20.97
CA LEU A 185 -5.76 14.91 -20.95
C LEU A 185 -6.85 14.84 -22.03
N GLU A 186 -6.80 13.75 -22.82
CA GLU A 186 -7.81 13.39 -23.83
C GLU A 186 -9.18 13.15 -23.19
N LEU A 187 -9.19 12.48 -22.04
CA LEU A 187 -10.39 12.16 -21.28
C LEU A 187 -10.48 13.11 -20.10
N LYS A 188 -11.70 13.54 -19.78
CA LYS A 188 -11.98 14.43 -18.64
C LYS A 188 -12.39 13.69 -17.37
N GLN A 189 -12.74 12.41 -17.51
CA GLN A 189 -13.24 11.60 -16.41
C GLN A 189 -12.58 10.21 -16.42
N TYR A 190 -12.49 9.61 -15.25
CA TYR A 190 -12.06 8.23 -15.03
C TYR A 190 -13.05 7.48 -14.13
N GLU A 191 -13.02 6.15 -14.12
CA GLU A 191 -13.82 5.38 -13.16
C GLU A 191 -13.17 5.37 -11.78
N GLY A 192 -13.89 5.85 -10.76
CA GLY A 192 -13.37 6.02 -9.41
C GLY A 192 -12.90 4.72 -8.74
N TRP A 193 -13.45 3.57 -9.16
CA TRP A 193 -13.03 2.24 -8.68
C TRP A 193 -11.83 1.64 -9.45
N SER A 194 -11.31 2.31 -10.48
CA SER A 194 -10.21 1.83 -11.33
C SER A 194 -8.91 2.63 -11.13
N THR A 195 -8.55 2.86 -9.88
CA THR A 195 -7.42 3.70 -9.45
C THR A 195 -6.18 2.86 -9.08
N PHE A 196 -5.68 2.08 -10.04
CA PHE A 196 -4.56 1.18 -9.79
C PHE A 196 -3.21 1.88 -9.95
N VAL A 197 -2.28 1.59 -9.06
CA VAL A 197 -0.86 1.97 -9.21
C VAL A 197 -0.05 0.74 -8.91
N TYR A 198 0.72 0.24 -9.87
CA TYR A 198 1.49 -1.00 -9.68
C TYR A 198 2.89 -0.71 -9.12
N PRO A 199 3.44 -1.61 -8.29
CA PRO A 199 4.80 -1.45 -7.76
C PRO A 199 5.85 -1.50 -8.88
N SER A 200 6.91 -0.71 -8.73
CA SER A 200 8.01 -0.58 -9.69
C SER A 200 9.38 -1.02 -9.13
N LYS A 201 9.50 -1.17 -7.80
CA LYS A 201 10.72 -1.49 -7.05
C LYS A 201 10.71 -2.93 -6.55
N SER A 202 11.87 -3.37 -6.04
CA SER A 202 12.08 -4.75 -5.59
C SER A 202 11.57 -5.03 -4.18
N THR A 203 11.51 -4.03 -3.30
CA THR A 203 11.03 -4.21 -1.92
C THR A 203 9.80 -3.36 -1.61
N PHE A 204 9.01 -3.80 -0.63
CA PHE A 204 7.81 -3.08 -0.23
C PHE A 204 8.08 -1.65 0.30
N PRO A 205 9.05 -1.38 1.19
CA PRO A 205 9.32 -0.01 1.64
C PRO A 205 9.75 0.92 0.50
N GLU A 206 10.50 0.43 -0.49
CA GLU A 206 10.85 1.22 -1.67
C GLU A 206 9.64 1.52 -2.56
N ASN A 207 8.72 0.56 -2.71
CA ASN A 207 7.48 0.77 -3.45
C ASN A 207 6.54 1.75 -2.74
N LEU A 208 6.41 1.66 -1.41
CA LEU A 208 5.64 2.63 -0.62
C LEU A 208 6.22 4.04 -0.77
N ARG A 209 7.54 4.18 -0.70
CA ARG A 209 8.21 5.46 -0.93
C ARG A 209 7.93 6.02 -2.33
N ASP A 210 8.11 5.22 -3.38
CA ASP A 210 7.88 5.63 -4.78
C ASP A 210 6.42 6.05 -5.01
N LEU A 211 5.46 5.29 -4.45
CA LEU A 211 4.05 5.65 -4.47
C LEU A 211 3.81 6.98 -3.77
N ILE A 212 4.24 7.13 -2.50
CA ILE A 212 3.97 8.32 -1.71
C ILE A 212 4.62 9.56 -2.31
N GLU A 213 5.87 9.48 -2.79
CA GLU A 213 6.54 10.58 -3.49
C GLU A 213 5.74 11.03 -4.73
N MET A 214 5.15 10.09 -5.47
CA MET A 214 4.29 10.38 -6.62
C MET A 214 2.96 11.04 -6.22
N LEU A 215 2.35 10.60 -5.12
CA LEU A 215 1.13 11.19 -4.56
C LEU A 215 1.38 12.61 -4.03
N ILE A 216 2.52 12.85 -3.36
CA ILE A 216 2.95 14.19 -2.93
C ILE A 216 3.18 15.10 -4.15
N ALA A 217 3.85 14.58 -5.19
CA ALA A 217 4.09 15.34 -6.42
C ALA A 217 2.78 15.74 -7.12
N ASP A 218 1.73 14.94 -6.94
CA ASP A 218 0.36 15.27 -7.32
C ASP A 218 0.20 15.65 -8.80
N TYR A 219 0.86 14.89 -9.65
CA TYR A 219 0.85 15.12 -11.09
C TYR A 219 0.92 13.80 -11.87
N HIS A 220 2.03 13.07 -11.76
CA HIS A 220 2.24 11.83 -12.52
C HIS A 220 1.22 10.73 -12.19
N ILE A 221 0.64 10.75 -10.98
CA ILE A 221 -0.44 9.83 -10.63
C ILE A 221 -1.63 9.96 -11.58
N TRP A 222 -1.99 11.18 -11.97
CA TRP A 222 -3.12 11.45 -12.85
C TRP A 222 -2.85 11.02 -14.29
N GLU A 223 -1.60 11.13 -14.74
CA GLU A 223 -1.18 10.61 -16.05
C GLU A 223 -1.31 9.09 -16.09
N ILE A 224 -0.88 8.38 -15.03
CA ILE A 224 -1.05 6.92 -14.91
C ILE A 224 -2.52 6.53 -14.97
N LEU A 225 -3.38 7.22 -14.20
CA LEU A 225 -4.82 6.92 -14.16
C LEU A 225 -5.49 7.25 -15.50
N HIS A 226 -5.08 8.32 -16.17
CA HIS A 226 -5.56 8.68 -17.51
C HIS A 226 -5.21 7.61 -18.55
N GLU A 227 -3.96 7.13 -18.57
CA GLU A 227 -3.56 6.07 -19.49
C GLU A 227 -4.34 4.77 -19.26
N GLN A 228 -4.62 4.42 -17.99
CA GLN A 228 -5.42 3.25 -17.66
C GLN A 228 -6.84 3.40 -18.17
N GLU A 229 -7.45 4.57 -17.98
CA GLU A 229 -8.80 4.85 -18.45
C GLU A 229 -8.89 4.81 -19.99
N VAL A 230 -7.91 5.39 -20.69
CA VAL A 230 -7.83 5.32 -22.17
C VAL A 230 -7.76 3.86 -22.63
N LYS A 231 -6.86 3.05 -22.04
CA LYS A 231 -6.72 1.62 -22.37
C LYS A 231 -8.01 0.86 -22.11
N ARG A 232 -8.67 1.13 -20.98
CA ARG A 232 -9.92 0.49 -20.57
C ARG A 232 -11.07 0.83 -21.52
N ARG A 233 -11.27 2.11 -21.87
CA ARG A 233 -12.30 2.52 -22.84
C ARG A 233 -12.06 1.91 -24.21
N LYS A 234 -10.81 1.89 -24.67
CA LYS A 234 -10.45 1.23 -25.93
C LYS A 234 -10.77 -0.27 -25.91
N ALA A 235 -10.41 -0.97 -24.83
CA ALA A 235 -10.74 -2.39 -24.68
C ALA A 235 -12.26 -2.61 -24.67
N ASN A 236 -13.02 -1.77 -23.96
CA ASN A 236 -14.48 -1.83 -23.95
C ASN A 236 -15.08 -1.59 -25.35
N ASP A 237 -14.55 -0.64 -26.13
CA ASP A 237 -15.00 -0.41 -27.51
C ASP A 237 -14.70 -1.60 -28.42
N GLU A 238 -13.53 -2.22 -28.30
CA GLU A 238 -13.18 -3.44 -29.03
C GLU A 238 -14.13 -4.59 -28.66
N TRP A 239 -14.47 -4.72 -27.38
CA TRP A 239 -15.44 -5.70 -26.91
C TRP A 239 -16.84 -5.45 -27.44
N ASN A 240 -17.30 -4.19 -27.40
CA ASN A 240 -18.61 -3.80 -27.91
C ASN A 240 -18.71 -4.01 -29.44
N LYS A 241 -17.61 -3.83 -30.17
CA LYS A 241 -17.55 -4.16 -31.61
C LYS A 241 -17.60 -5.67 -31.86
N LYS A 242 -16.90 -6.46 -31.04
CA LYS A 242 -16.87 -7.93 -31.17
C LYS A 242 -18.23 -8.55 -30.82
N TRP A 243 -18.91 -8.00 -29.82
CA TRP A 243 -20.18 -8.51 -29.30
C TRP A 243 -21.21 -7.38 -29.08
N PRO A 244 -21.77 -6.82 -30.16
CA PRO A 244 -22.65 -5.64 -30.10
C PRO A 244 -23.97 -5.89 -29.36
N ASN A 245 -24.40 -7.15 -29.25
CA ASN A 245 -25.62 -7.55 -28.55
C ASN A 245 -25.36 -8.06 -27.12
N GLY A 246 -24.18 -7.79 -26.57
CA GLY A 246 -23.75 -8.32 -25.27
C GLY A 246 -22.87 -9.55 -25.41
N ARG A 247 -22.08 -9.81 -24.36
CA ARG A 247 -21.11 -10.92 -24.32
C ARG A 247 -21.86 -12.26 -24.19
N PRO A 248 -21.54 -13.27 -25.01
CA PRO A 248 -21.99 -14.65 -24.78
C PRO A 248 -21.55 -15.12 -23.38
N ASP A 249 -22.34 -15.91 -22.67
CA ASP A 249 -22.02 -16.36 -21.30
C ASP A 249 -20.65 -17.08 -21.17
N ASP A 250 -20.16 -17.67 -22.25
CA ASP A 250 -18.91 -18.41 -22.34
C ASP A 250 -17.75 -17.61 -22.93
N TRP A 251 -17.89 -16.29 -23.12
CA TRP A 251 -16.89 -15.45 -23.78
C TRP A 251 -15.48 -15.50 -23.19
N MET A 252 -15.35 -15.86 -21.91
CA MET A 252 -14.05 -16.01 -21.23
C MET A 252 -13.30 -17.30 -21.63
N TYR A 253 -13.92 -18.16 -22.44
CA TYR A 253 -13.37 -19.44 -22.91
C TYR A 253 -13.25 -19.51 -24.46
N LEU A 254 -13.53 -18.43 -25.18
CA LEU A 254 -13.48 -18.29 -26.65
C LEU A 254 -12.26 -17.46 -27.11
#